data_AF-A0A7J2ZL64-F1
#
_entry.id   AF-A0A7J2ZL64-F1
#
_cell.length_a   1.000
_cell.length_b   1.000
_cell.length_c   1.000
_cell.angle_alpha   90.00
_cell.angle_beta   90.00
_cell.angle_gamma   90.00
#
_symmetry.space_group_name_H-M   'P 1'
#
loop_
_entity.id
_entity.type
_entity.pdbx_description
1 polymer ?
#
loop_
_entity_poly.entity_id
_entity_poly.type
_entity_poly.pdbx_seq_one_letter_code
_entity_poly.pdbx_strand_id
1 'polypeptide(L)'
;MKSQEENILQTIIEKESWEEIIYHIVSLEHLDPWDIDLVKLTDGFLQFIKNAKELDFRIPAKIVFVAAILLRLKSEYLSFFSEKEETEKEEKVFESLDIDPNLIQLGHPIKRIPKRQVTLDELIHSLKKALAVKEKKWERKKIWERNLQSVISEEDISERINKVMIEIEKLMAKLKKDKIEFSRIVKKWERKHIIEIFIPLLHLEQDQKIRTEQEDYFKEIFISKM
;
A
#
# COMPACT_ATOMS: atom_id res chain seq x y z
N MET A 1 8.46 -13.98 -42.59
CA MET A 1 7.45 -13.89 -41.51
C MET A 1 8.05 -13.40 -40.20
N LYS A 2 9.05 -14.07 -39.60
CA LYS A 2 9.67 -13.65 -38.31
C LYS A 2 10.09 -12.17 -38.24
N SER A 3 10.72 -11.64 -39.29
CA SER A 3 11.16 -10.23 -39.31
C SER A 3 10.01 -9.20 -39.31
N GLN A 4 8.81 -9.55 -39.79
CA GLN A 4 7.67 -8.62 -39.73
C GLN A 4 7.03 -8.62 -38.34
N GLU A 5 6.93 -9.79 -37.71
CA GLU A 5 6.45 -9.90 -36.32
C GLU A 5 7.37 -9.12 -35.38
N GLU A 6 8.69 -9.32 -35.46
CA GLU A 6 9.70 -8.62 -34.64
C GLU A 6 9.62 -7.09 -34.77
N ASN A 7 9.42 -6.57 -35.99
CA ASN A 7 9.24 -5.13 -36.22
C ASN A 7 7.93 -4.59 -35.62
N ILE A 8 6.85 -5.40 -35.65
CA ILE A 8 5.57 -5.04 -35.02
C ILE A 8 5.73 -5.06 -33.48
N LEU A 9 6.45 -6.04 -32.93
CA LEU A 9 6.75 -6.11 -31.49
C LEU A 9 7.47 -4.84 -31.02
N GLN A 10 8.51 -4.42 -31.72
CA GLN A 10 9.25 -3.20 -31.39
C GLN A 10 8.36 -1.97 -31.49
N THR A 11 7.54 -1.85 -32.54
CA THR A 11 6.65 -0.70 -32.73
C THR A 11 5.60 -0.58 -31.61
N ILE A 12 5.03 -1.70 -31.16
CA ILE A 12 4.00 -1.71 -30.10
C ILE A 12 4.60 -1.38 -28.73
N ILE A 13 5.82 -1.86 -28.45
CA ILE A 13 6.54 -1.59 -27.21
C ILE A 13 6.99 -0.13 -27.15
N GLU A 14 7.50 0.41 -28.26
CA GLU A 14 7.84 1.83 -28.39
C GLU A 14 6.65 2.75 -28.15
N LYS A 15 5.45 2.34 -28.58
CA LYS A 15 4.20 3.08 -28.36
C LYS A 15 3.58 2.87 -26.96
N GLU A 16 4.17 2.03 -26.11
CA GLU A 16 3.65 1.62 -24.80
C GLU A 16 2.21 1.07 -24.79
N SER A 17 1.73 0.58 -25.94
CA SER A 17 0.31 0.24 -26.12
C SER A 17 0.02 -1.20 -25.73
N TRP A 18 -0.13 -1.46 -24.42
CA TRP A 18 -0.50 -2.78 -23.90
C TRP A 18 -1.86 -3.27 -24.43
N GLU A 19 -2.72 -2.37 -24.87
CA GLU A 19 -4.02 -2.65 -25.47
C GLU A 19 -3.84 -3.32 -26.84
N GLU A 20 -2.95 -2.78 -27.67
CA GLU A 20 -2.60 -3.35 -28.97
C GLU A 20 -2.01 -4.75 -28.83
N ILE A 21 -1.21 -5.00 -27.79
CA ILE A 21 -0.68 -6.34 -27.49
C ILE A 21 -1.83 -7.32 -27.24
N ILE A 22 -2.82 -6.94 -26.43
CA ILE A 22 -3.98 -7.80 -26.14
C ILE A 22 -4.78 -8.05 -27.42
N TYR A 23 -5.10 -7.01 -28.20
CA TYR A 23 -5.82 -7.19 -29.47
C TYR A 23 -5.06 -8.08 -30.45
N HIS A 24 -3.74 -7.94 -30.50
CA HIS A 24 -2.88 -8.76 -31.35
C HIS A 24 -2.92 -10.23 -30.92
N ILE A 25 -2.80 -10.53 -29.62
CA ILE A 25 -2.86 -11.90 -29.11
C ILE A 25 -4.24 -12.52 -29.36
N VAL A 26 -5.32 -11.78 -29.11
CA VAL A 26 -6.69 -12.25 -29.40
C VAL A 26 -6.84 -12.61 -30.88
N SER A 27 -6.27 -11.80 -31.76
CA SER A 27 -6.33 -12.04 -33.21
C SER A 27 -5.46 -13.23 -33.65
N LEU A 28 -4.27 -13.38 -33.07
CA LEU A 28 -3.33 -14.46 -33.39
C LEU A 28 -3.80 -15.82 -32.88
N GLU A 29 -4.29 -15.88 -31.64
CA GLU A 29 -4.74 -17.10 -30.97
C GLU A 29 -6.20 -17.45 -31.29
N HIS A 30 -6.85 -16.65 -32.15
CA HIS A 30 -8.26 -16.81 -32.54
C HIS A 30 -9.22 -16.94 -31.34
N LEU A 31 -9.01 -16.10 -30.31
CA LEU A 31 -9.86 -16.08 -29.12
C LEU A 31 -11.19 -15.38 -29.42
N ASP A 32 -12.28 -15.82 -28.76
CA ASP A 32 -13.58 -15.17 -28.86
C ASP A 32 -13.57 -13.85 -28.04
N PRO A 33 -13.84 -12.69 -28.67
CA PRO A 33 -13.92 -11.42 -27.95
C PRO A 33 -15.06 -11.34 -26.91
N TRP A 34 -16.09 -12.17 -27.05
CA TRP A 34 -17.24 -12.21 -26.14
C TRP A 34 -17.03 -13.18 -24.97
N ASP A 35 -16.14 -14.16 -25.15
CA ASP A 35 -15.78 -15.18 -24.15
C ASP A 35 -14.27 -15.40 -24.13
N ILE A 36 -13.56 -14.55 -23.38
CA ILE A 36 -12.10 -14.64 -23.31
C ILE A 36 -11.67 -15.73 -22.34
N ASP A 37 -10.91 -16.68 -22.89
CA ASP A 37 -10.09 -17.59 -22.09
C ASP A 37 -8.89 -16.84 -21.48
N LEU A 38 -9.04 -16.45 -20.21
CA LEU A 38 -8.01 -15.76 -19.44
C LEU A 38 -6.71 -16.56 -19.33
N VAL A 39 -6.77 -17.89 -19.34
CA VAL A 39 -5.59 -18.75 -19.20
C VAL A 39 -4.72 -18.60 -20.44
N LYS A 40 -5.32 -18.82 -21.62
CA LYS A 40 -4.63 -18.70 -22.92
C LYS A 40 -4.14 -17.28 -23.17
N LEU A 41 -4.99 -16.28 -22.92
CA LEU A 41 -4.61 -14.88 -23.10
C LEU A 41 -3.40 -14.50 -22.23
N THR A 42 -3.40 -14.92 -20.96
CA THR A 42 -2.30 -14.60 -20.03
C THR A 42 -1.00 -15.28 -20.46
N ASP A 43 -1.06 -16.54 -20.90
CA ASP A 43 0.13 -17.26 -21.37
C ASP A 43 0.68 -16.65 -22.65
N GLY A 44 -0.17 -16.32 -23.61
CA GLY A 44 0.20 -15.61 -24.83
C GLY A 44 0.84 -14.24 -24.53
N PHE A 45 0.29 -13.50 -23.56
CA PHE A 45 0.82 -12.20 -23.13
C PHE A 45 2.20 -12.32 -22.48
N LEU A 46 2.42 -13.35 -21.66
CA LEU A 46 3.73 -13.61 -21.06
C LEU A 46 4.75 -14.06 -22.11
N GLN A 47 4.35 -14.88 -23.08
CA GLN A 47 5.22 -15.31 -24.17
C GLN A 47 5.62 -14.12 -25.04
N PHE A 48 4.67 -13.22 -25.33
CA PHE A 48 4.93 -11.96 -26.02
C PHE A 48 6.01 -11.14 -25.30
N ILE A 49 5.89 -10.96 -23.98
CA ILE A 49 6.87 -10.24 -23.17
C ILE A 49 8.25 -10.92 -23.17
N LYS A 50 8.29 -12.26 -23.09
CA LYS A 50 9.55 -13.00 -23.11
C LYS A 50 10.28 -12.82 -24.44
N ASN A 51 9.57 -12.99 -25.55
CA ASN A 51 10.13 -12.79 -26.89
C ASN A 51 10.63 -11.35 -27.07
N ALA A 52 9.85 -10.38 -26.58
CA ALA A 52 10.26 -8.98 -26.58
C ALA A 52 11.55 -8.71 -25.78
N LYS A 53 11.67 -9.32 -24.60
CA LYS A 53 12.87 -9.19 -23.74
C LYS A 53 14.13 -9.77 -24.37
N GLU A 54 13.99 -10.82 -25.17
CA GLU A 54 15.10 -11.40 -25.92
C GLU A 54 15.60 -10.49 -27.05
N LEU A 55 14.73 -9.58 -27.53
CA LEU A 55 15.03 -8.64 -28.61
C LEU A 55 15.52 -7.27 -28.09
N ASP A 56 14.93 -6.74 -27.00
CA ASP A 56 15.37 -5.53 -26.30
C ASP A 56 14.94 -5.55 -24.82
N PHE A 57 15.79 -5.09 -23.90
CA PHE A 57 15.53 -5.07 -22.46
C PHE A 57 14.57 -3.96 -22.02
N ARG A 58 14.17 -3.06 -22.92
CA ARG A 58 13.30 -1.92 -22.63
C ARG A 58 11.83 -2.32 -22.68
N ILE A 59 11.29 -2.72 -21.52
CA ILE A 59 9.85 -2.98 -21.36
C ILE A 59 9.22 -1.88 -20.49
N PRO A 60 8.20 -1.15 -21.01
CA PRO A 60 7.44 -0.18 -20.24
C PRO A 60 6.83 -0.75 -18.95
N ALA A 61 6.87 0.03 -17.87
CA ALA A 61 6.37 -0.38 -16.56
C ALA A 61 4.86 -0.73 -16.58
N LYS A 62 4.08 -0.09 -17.47
CA LYS A 62 2.64 -0.38 -17.65
C LYS A 62 2.41 -1.81 -18.14
N ILE A 63 3.21 -2.30 -19.08
CA ILE A 63 3.11 -3.66 -19.63
C ILE A 63 3.41 -4.70 -18.55
N VAL A 64 4.49 -4.49 -17.78
CA VAL A 64 4.83 -5.37 -16.64
C VAL A 64 3.70 -5.40 -15.61
N PHE A 65 3.08 -4.25 -15.35
CA PHE A 65 1.96 -4.18 -14.42
C PHE A 65 0.72 -4.91 -14.93
N VAL A 66 0.39 -4.79 -16.22
CA VAL A 66 -0.69 -5.55 -16.86
C VAL A 66 -0.41 -7.05 -16.75
N ALA A 67 0.82 -7.50 -17.01
CA ALA A 67 1.20 -8.90 -16.85
C ALA A 67 0.96 -9.42 -15.41
N ALA A 68 1.31 -8.62 -14.40
CA ALA A 68 1.07 -8.97 -13.01
C ALA A 68 -0.42 -9.07 -12.67
N ILE A 69 -1.26 -8.18 -13.24
CA ILE A 69 -2.72 -8.26 -13.06
C ILE A 69 -3.28 -9.52 -13.74
N LEU A 70 -2.89 -9.79 -14.98
CA LEU A 70 -3.35 -10.97 -15.72
C LEU A 70 -2.97 -12.27 -15.00
N LEU A 71 -1.73 -12.36 -14.49
CA LEU A 71 -1.28 -13.49 -13.67
C LEU A 71 -2.13 -13.67 -12.40
N ARG A 72 -2.43 -12.57 -11.71
CA ARG A 72 -3.30 -12.60 -10.54
C ARG A 72 -4.70 -13.09 -10.91
N LEU A 73 -5.28 -12.57 -12.00
CA LEU A 73 -6.60 -12.97 -12.49
C LEU A 73 -6.61 -14.46 -12.86
N LYS A 74 -5.57 -14.96 -13.53
CA LYS A 74 -5.41 -16.39 -13.84
C LYS A 74 -5.34 -17.24 -12.58
N SER A 75 -4.62 -16.80 -11.55
CA SER A 75 -4.53 -17.50 -10.26
C SER A 75 -5.87 -17.54 -9.54
N GLU A 76 -6.58 -16.42 -9.48
CA GLU A 76 -7.91 -16.35 -8.88
C GLU A 76 -8.89 -17.25 -9.66
N TYR A 77 -8.89 -17.15 -10.99
CA TYR A 77 -9.70 -17.98 -11.88
C TYR A 77 -9.50 -19.46 -11.60
N LEU A 78 -8.26 -19.96 -11.58
CA LEU A 78 -7.95 -21.37 -11.33
C LEU A 78 -8.39 -21.83 -9.92
N SER A 79 -8.18 -21.00 -8.89
CA SER A 79 -8.63 -21.30 -7.52
C SER A 79 -10.14 -21.50 -7.42
N PHE A 80 -10.93 -20.80 -8.25
CA PHE A 80 -12.37 -20.98 -8.28
C PHE A 80 -12.81 -22.29 -8.93
N PHE A 81 -12.06 -22.82 -9.90
CA PHE A 81 -12.38 -24.14 -10.47
C PHE A 81 -12.10 -25.26 -9.47
N SER A 82 -11.01 -25.17 -8.71
CA SER A 82 -10.74 -26.15 -7.64
C SER A 82 -11.81 -26.14 -6.55
N GLU A 83 -12.30 -24.96 -6.13
CA GLU A 83 -13.39 -24.87 -5.14
C GLU A 83 -14.71 -25.44 -5.66
N LYS A 84 -15.03 -25.26 -6.96
CA LYS A 84 -16.24 -25.83 -7.57
C LYS A 84 -16.23 -27.36 -7.57
N GLU A 85 -15.12 -27.96 -7.95
CA GLU A 85 -14.98 -29.43 -7.95
C GLU A 85 -15.12 -30.04 -6.55
N GLU A 86 -14.77 -29.30 -5.50
CA GLU A 86 -14.98 -29.71 -4.11
C GLU A 86 -16.45 -29.54 -3.69
N THR A 87 -17.11 -28.42 -4.06
CA THR A 87 -18.53 -28.21 -3.72
C THR A 87 -19.51 -29.13 -4.47
N GLU A 88 -19.22 -29.53 -5.72
CA GLU A 88 -20.05 -30.48 -6.47
C GLU A 88 -19.92 -31.91 -5.93
N LYS A 89 -18.79 -32.27 -5.30
CA LYS A 89 -18.63 -33.56 -4.60
C LYS A 89 -19.32 -33.60 -3.24
N GLU A 90 -19.67 -32.44 -2.68
CA GLU A 90 -20.41 -32.28 -1.42
C GLU A 90 -21.89 -31.93 -1.62
N GLU A 91 -22.56 -32.42 -2.68
CA GLU A 91 -24.03 -32.52 -2.65
C GLU A 91 -24.45 -33.58 -1.62
N LYS A 92 -24.34 -33.22 -0.34
CA LYS A 92 -24.90 -33.98 0.78
C LYS A 92 -26.41 -33.96 0.61
N VAL A 93 -26.96 -35.15 0.37
CA VAL A 93 -28.38 -35.46 0.53
C VAL A 93 -28.85 -34.84 1.85
N PHE A 94 -29.73 -33.85 1.78
CA PHE A 94 -30.37 -33.29 2.97
C PHE A 94 -31.33 -34.35 3.52
N GLU A 95 -30.84 -35.23 4.39
CA GLU A 95 -31.73 -35.85 5.37
C GLU A 95 -32.25 -34.72 6.27
N SER A 96 -33.58 -34.60 6.36
CA SER A 96 -34.24 -33.64 7.21
C SER A 96 -33.94 -33.96 8.68
N LEU A 97 -32.82 -33.45 9.18
CA LEU A 97 -32.54 -33.41 10.60
C LEU A 97 -33.37 -32.24 11.17
N ASP A 98 -34.30 -32.55 12.07
CA ASP A 98 -35.08 -31.59 12.86
C ASP A 98 -34.15 -30.74 13.75
N ILE A 99 -33.47 -29.76 13.15
CA ILE A 99 -32.52 -28.89 13.84
C ILE A 99 -33.21 -27.56 14.17
N ASP A 100 -33.19 -27.18 15.44
CA ASP A 100 -33.73 -25.92 15.94
C ASP A 100 -33.19 -24.69 15.17
N PRO A 101 -34.05 -23.81 14.63
CA PRO A 101 -33.65 -22.65 13.82
C PRO A 101 -32.70 -21.65 14.52
N ASN A 102 -32.60 -21.72 15.84
CA ASN A 102 -31.74 -20.85 16.66
C ASN A 102 -30.26 -21.27 16.72
N LEU A 103 -29.91 -22.44 16.16
CA LEU A 103 -28.52 -22.94 16.11
C LEU A 103 -27.79 -22.58 14.80
N ILE A 104 -28.44 -21.85 13.88
CA ILE A 104 -27.82 -21.43 12.62
C ILE A 104 -26.74 -20.39 12.91
N GLN A 105 -25.50 -20.85 13.06
CA GLN A 105 -24.33 -19.97 12.97
C GLN A 105 -24.36 -19.34 11.58
N LEU A 106 -24.51 -18.01 11.52
CA LEU A 106 -24.45 -17.27 10.26
C LEU A 106 -23.19 -17.70 9.49
N GLY A 107 -23.40 -18.42 8.40
CA GLY A 107 -22.34 -18.86 7.52
C GLY A 107 -21.54 -17.66 6.98
N HIS A 108 -20.30 -17.92 6.58
CA HIS A 108 -19.41 -16.95 5.96
C HIS A 108 -20.16 -16.13 4.89
N PRO A 109 -19.88 -14.82 4.76
CA PRO A 109 -20.54 -13.98 3.78
C PRO A 109 -20.38 -14.60 2.38
N ILE A 110 -21.52 -15.00 1.80
CA ILE A 110 -21.58 -15.59 0.47
C ILE A 110 -21.04 -14.55 -0.50
N LYS A 111 -19.80 -14.75 -0.96
CA LYS A 111 -19.24 -13.97 -2.06
C LYS A 111 -20.03 -14.35 -3.31
N ARG A 112 -20.99 -13.51 -3.70
CA ARG A 112 -21.68 -13.64 -4.98
C ARG A 112 -20.69 -13.31 -6.09
N ILE A 113 -20.08 -14.34 -6.66
CA ILE A 113 -19.18 -14.20 -7.80
C ILE A 113 -20.02 -14.29 -9.06
N PRO A 114 -19.97 -13.29 -9.96
CA PRO A 114 -20.72 -13.35 -11.21
C PRO A 114 -20.21 -14.53 -12.07
N LYS A 115 -21.11 -15.45 -12.43
CA LYS A 115 -20.83 -16.63 -13.29
C LYS A 115 -20.64 -16.27 -14.79
N ARG A 116 -20.59 -14.98 -15.14
CA ARG A 116 -20.52 -14.57 -16.54
C ARG A 116 -19.08 -14.59 -17.05
N GLN A 117 -18.92 -15.10 -18.26
CA GLN A 117 -17.68 -15.02 -19.02
C GLN A 117 -17.30 -13.56 -19.25
N VAL A 118 -15.99 -13.29 -19.30
CA VAL A 118 -15.45 -11.93 -19.38
C VAL A 118 -15.29 -11.54 -20.84
N THR A 119 -15.85 -10.39 -21.24
CA THR A 119 -15.66 -9.84 -22.58
C THR A 119 -14.35 -9.08 -22.69
N LEU A 120 -13.82 -8.94 -23.92
CA LEU A 120 -12.61 -8.18 -24.20
C LEU A 120 -12.67 -6.74 -23.69
N ASP A 121 -13.76 -6.07 -23.98
CA ASP A 121 -13.94 -4.66 -23.60
C ASP A 121 -14.00 -4.51 -22.08
N GLU A 122 -14.64 -5.45 -21.38
CA GLU A 122 -14.70 -5.43 -19.94
C GLU A 122 -13.33 -5.67 -19.31
N LEU A 123 -12.55 -6.59 -19.87
CA LEU A 123 -11.18 -6.86 -19.43
C LEU A 123 -10.31 -5.61 -19.60
N ILE A 124 -10.31 -5.02 -20.80
CA ILE A 124 -9.53 -3.80 -21.09
C ILE A 124 -9.97 -2.65 -20.19
N HIS A 125 -11.28 -2.45 -20.00
CA HIS A 125 -11.78 -1.39 -19.12
C HIS A 125 -11.33 -1.60 -17.67
N SER A 126 -11.36 -2.84 -17.19
CA SER A 126 -10.93 -3.20 -15.84
C SER A 126 -9.42 -2.97 -15.65
N LEU A 127 -8.61 -3.33 -16.65
CA LEU A 127 -7.17 -3.08 -16.66
C LEU A 127 -6.85 -1.57 -16.66
N LYS A 128 -7.55 -0.77 -17.48
CA LYS A 128 -7.45 0.71 -17.48
C LYS A 128 -7.77 1.29 -16.10
N LYS A 129 -8.85 0.82 -15.48
CA LYS A 129 -9.23 1.27 -14.13
C LYS A 129 -8.18 0.89 -13.09
N ALA A 130 -7.60 -0.31 -13.17
CA ALA A 130 -6.55 -0.75 -12.26
C ALA A 130 -5.27 0.09 -12.38
N LEU A 131 -4.89 0.47 -13.61
CA LEU A 131 -3.79 1.40 -13.88
C LEU A 131 -4.05 2.79 -13.27
N ALA A 132 -5.23 3.36 -13.53
CA ALA A 132 -5.60 4.69 -13.03
C ALA A 132 -5.66 4.77 -11.50
N VAL A 133 -6.04 3.69 -10.81
CA VAL A 133 -6.04 3.65 -9.33
C VAL A 133 -4.62 3.73 -8.78
N LYS A 134 -3.66 3.10 -9.44
CA LYS A 134 -2.25 3.09 -9.03
C LYS A 134 -1.63 4.49 -9.19
N GLU A 135 -1.91 5.18 -10.29
CA GLU A 135 -1.51 6.58 -10.51
C GLU A 135 -2.09 7.51 -9.44
N LYS A 136 -3.41 7.42 -9.18
CA LYS A 136 -4.08 8.23 -8.14
C LYS A 136 -3.55 7.97 -6.73
N LYS A 137 -3.15 6.73 -6.41
CA LYS A 137 -2.52 6.42 -5.11
C LYS A 137 -1.15 7.08 -4.99
N TRP A 138 -0.35 7.09 -6.06
CA TRP A 138 0.93 7.79 -6.06
C TRP A 138 0.79 9.29 -5.95
N GLU A 139 -0.17 9.89 -6.64
CA GLU A 139 -0.45 11.33 -6.52
C GLU A 139 -0.85 11.69 -5.08
N ARG A 140 -1.75 10.92 -4.47
CA ARG A 140 -2.15 11.12 -3.07
C ARG A 140 -0.97 10.96 -2.11
N LYS A 141 -0.10 9.97 -2.34
CA LYS A 141 1.11 9.78 -1.54
C LYS A 141 2.07 10.95 -1.70
N LYS A 142 2.30 11.44 -2.92
CA LYS A 142 3.15 12.59 -3.21
C LYS A 142 2.60 13.89 -2.61
N ILE A 143 1.29 14.09 -2.65
CA ILE A 143 0.62 15.22 -2.00
C ILE A 143 0.76 15.11 -0.48
N TRP A 144 0.58 13.92 0.09
CA TRP A 144 0.78 13.67 1.51
C TRP A 144 2.24 13.90 1.94
N GLU A 145 3.22 13.41 1.17
CA GLU A 145 4.65 13.66 1.39
C GLU A 145 5.01 15.14 1.29
N ARG A 146 4.45 15.86 0.30
CA ARG A 146 4.63 17.31 0.16
C ARG A 146 4.01 18.07 1.32
N ASN A 147 2.83 17.65 1.77
CA ASN A 147 2.17 18.25 2.93
C ASN A 147 2.95 17.95 4.22
N LEU A 148 3.51 16.75 4.37
CA LEU A 148 4.42 16.41 5.46
C LEU A 148 5.68 17.28 5.44
N GLN A 149 6.32 17.45 4.28
CA GLN A 149 7.47 18.36 4.13
C GLN A 149 7.10 19.82 4.43
N SER A 150 5.89 20.28 4.11
CA SER A 150 5.46 21.64 4.47
C SER A 150 5.12 21.81 5.96
N VAL A 151 4.77 20.72 6.66
CA VAL A 151 4.51 20.72 8.12
C VAL A 151 5.81 20.57 8.89
N ILE A 152 6.78 19.84 8.34
CA ILE A 152 8.17 19.87 8.79
C ILE A 152 8.82 21.12 8.16
N SER A 153 8.37 22.30 8.59
CA SER A 153 9.26 23.45 8.53
C SER A 153 10.58 23.00 9.17
N GLU A 154 11.71 23.26 8.51
CA GLU A 154 13.04 23.16 9.09
C GLU A 154 13.13 24.14 10.27
N GLU A 155 12.40 23.88 11.35
CA GLU A 155 12.80 24.37 12.65
C GLU A 155 14.00 23.52 13.02
N ASP A 156 15.19 24.12 12.96
CA ASP A 156 16.41 23.51 13.45
C ASP A 156 16.15 22.99 14.86
N ILE A 157 16.03 21.67 14.99
CA ILE A 157 15.80 21.00 16.26
C ILE A 157 16.88 21.41 17.25
N SER A 158 18.10 21.65 16.76
CA SER A 158 19.25 22.22 17.48
C SER A 158 18.94 23.56 18.15
N GLU A 159 18.27 24.49 17.48
CA GLU A 159 17.89 25.76 18.09
C GLU A 159 16.88 25.57 19.22
N ARG A 160 15.92 24.66 19.03
CA ARG A 160 14.90 24.35 20.04
C ARG A 160 15.53 23.69 21.27
N ILE A 161 16.47 22.77 21.07
CA ILE A 161 17.28 22.15 22.13
C ILE A 161 18.01 23.23 22.95
N ASN A 162 18.70 24.15 22.27
CA ASN A 162 19.43 25.22 22.95
C ASN A 162 18.50 26.18 23.72
N LYS A 163 17.35 26.54 23.13
CA LYS A 163 16.34 27.38 23.80
C LYS A 163 15.81 26.72 25.08
N VAL A 164 15.47 25.44 25.02
CA VAL A 164 14.98 24.68 26.18
C VAL A 164 16.05 24.57 27.27
N MET A 165 17.32 24.31 26.91
CA MET A 165 18.43 24.30 27.89
C MET A 165 18.57 25.64 28.61
N ILE A 166 18.54 26.75 27.88
CA ILE A 166 18.65 28.08 28.46
C ILE A 166 17.47 28.36 29.41
N GLU A 167 16.25 27.93 29.07
CA GLU A 167 15.09 28.05 29.95
C GLU A 167 15.24 27.20 31.22
N ILE A 168 15.72 25.96 31.11
CA ILE A 168 16.02 25.07 32.25
C ILE A 168 17.05 25.71 33.18
N GLU A 169 18.18 26.18 32.64
CA GLU A 169 19.24 26.81 33.44
C GLU A 169 18.78 28.09 34.13
N LYS A 170 17.98 28.92 33.45
CA LYS A 170 17.36 30.12 34.05
C LYS A 170 16.43 29.77 35.20
N LEU A 171 15.63 28.71 35.06
CA LEU A 171 14.71 28.27 36.10
C LEU A 171 15.45 27.68 37.30
N MET A 172 16.47 26.86 37.06
CA MET A 172 17.34 26.31 38.12
C MET A 172 18.05 27.43 38.89
N ALA A 173 18.62 28.41 38.19
CA ALA A 173 19.29 29.56 38.81
C ALA A 173 18.34 30.41 39.68
N LYS A 174 17.09 30.61 39.25
CA LYS A 174 16.09 31.35 40.02
C LYS A 174 15.64 30.61 41.28
N LEU A 175 15.44 29.30 41.17
CA LEU A 175 14.89 28.48 42.24
C LEU A 175 15.96 28.03 43.25
N LYS A 176 17.26 28.11 42.91
CA LYS A 176 18.38 27.55 43.69
C LYS A 176 18.11 26.10 44.10
N LYS A 177 17.46 25.34 43.22
CA LYS A 177 17.11 23.93 43.42
C LYS A 177 17.67 23.13 42.26
N ASP A 178 18.28 22.00 42.59
CA ASP A 178 18.86 21.07 41.60
C ASP A 178 17.80 20.22 40.89
N LYS A 179 16.54 20.25 41.36
CA LYS A 179 15.40 19.58 40.75
C LYS A 179 14.30 20.58 40.37
N ILE A 180 13.81 20.48 39.13
CA ILE A 180 12.68 21.26 38.60
C ILE A 180 11.57 20.34 38.08
N GLU A 181 10.34 20.81 38.13
CA GLU A 181 9.15 20.13 37.59
C GLU A 181 8.96 20.51 36.12
N PHE A 182 8.67 19.54 35.25
CA PHE A 182 8.40 19.75 33.83
C PHE A 182 7.20 20.69 33.60
N SER A 183 6.16 20.59 34.42
CA SER A 183 4.99 21.45 34.39
C SER A 183 5.30 22.95 34.54
N ARG A 184 6.43 23.32 35.15
CA ARG A 184 6.88 24.72 35.27
C ARG A 184 7.58 25.26 34.02
N ILE A 185 8.10 24.37 33.18
CA ILE A 185 8.75 24.74 31.92
C ILE A 185 7.67 24.98 30.85
N VAL A 186 6.61 24.18 30.88
CA VAL A 186 5.49 24.30 29.95
C VAL A 186 4.61 25.50 30.32
N LYS A 187 4.76 26.62 29.57
CA LYS A 187 3.98 27.85 29.78
C LYS A 187 2.47 27.65 29.65
N LYS A 188 2.04 26.79 28.72
CA LYS A 188 0.63 26.45 28.45
C LYS A 188 0.47 24.95 28.24
N TRP A 189 -0.48 24.35 28.93
CA TRP A 189 -0.81 22.92 28.83
C TRP A 189 -1.62 22.60 27.56
N GLU A 190 -1.02 22.85 26.40
CA GLU A 190 -1.55 22.47 25.09
C GLU A 190 -0.66 21.42 24.45
N ARG A 191 -1.26 20.46 23.71
CA ARG A 191 -0.53 19.34 23.09
C ARG A 191 0.67 19.79 22.25
N LYS A 192 0.54 20.91 21.52
CA LYS A 192 1.64 21.48 20.71
C LYS A 192 2.82 21.91 21.60
N HIS A 193 2.56 22.75 22.59
CA HIS A 193 3.57 23.26 23.53
C HIS A 193 4.25 22.13 24.34
N ILE A 194 3.51 21.08 24.72
CA ILE A 194 4.08 19.91 25.41
C ILE A 194 5.07 19.20 24.49
N ILE A 195 4.67 18.89 23.25
CA ILE A 195 5.54 18.23 22.26
C ILE A 195 6.75 19.11 21.94
N GLU A 196 6.55 20.42 21.88
CA GLU A 196 7.60 21.39 21.59
C GLU A 196 8.77 21.33 22.56
N ILE A 197 8.50 21.12 23.85
CA ILE A 197 9.47 21.08 24.94
C ILE A 197 9.93 19.65 25.24
N PHE A 198 9.02 18.67 25.15
CA PHE A 198 9.31 17.27 25.49
C PHE A 198 10.29 16.61 24.52
N ILE A 199 10.17 16.87 23.20
CA ILE A 199 11.11 16.31 22.21
C ILE A 199 12.56 16.78 22.47
N PRO A 200 12.83 18.09 22.63
CA PRO A 200 14.15 18.56 23.03
C PRO A 200 14.64 18.01 24.36
N LEU A 201 13.75 17.86 25.35
CA LEU A 201 14.08 17.32 26.67
C LEU A 201 14.64 15.90 26.57
N LEU A 202 14.00 15.02 25.80
CA LEU A 202 14.48 13.66 25.57
C LEU A 202 15.86 13.63 24.89
N HIS A 203 16.10 14.57 23.97
CA HIS A 203 17.41 14.67 23.33
C HIS A 203 18.51 15.10 24.31
N LEU A 204 18.19 16.02 25.23
CA LEU A 204 19.12 16.47 26.26
C LEU A 204 19.46 15.39 27.29
N GLU A 205 18.51 14.50 27.57
CA GLU A 205 18.75 13.31 28.39
C GLU A 205 19.60 12.27 27.67
N GLN A 206 19.32 12.02 26.39
CA GLN A 206 20.14 11.14 25.53
C GLN A 206 21.61 11.64 25.48
N ASP A 207 21.80 12.95 25.41
CA ASP A 207 23.10 13.64 25.44
C ASP A 207 23.74 13.71 26.84
N GLN A 208 23.10 13.15 27.88
CA GLN A 208 23.57 13.17 29.29
C GLN A 208 23.77 14.58 29.87
N LYS A 209 23.08 15.60 29.35
CA LYS A 209 23.13 16.98 29.87
C LYS A 209 22.17 17.19 31.04
N ILE A 210 21.08 16.43 31.06
CA ILE A 210 20.05 16.44 32.10
C ILE A 210 19.65 15.00 32.41
N ARG A 211 19.09 14.79 33.59
CA ARG A 211 18.50 13.54 34.01
C ARG A 211 17.02 13.75 34.29
N THR A 212 16.17 12.88 33.76
CA THR A 212 14.73 12.93 34.03
C THR A 212 14.30 11.75 34.89
N GLU A 213 13.40 12.00 35.85
CA GLU A 213 12.86 10.99 36.76
C GLU A 213 11.34 11.11 36.78
N GLN A 214 10.65 9.97 36.61
CA GLN A 214 9.19 9.87 36.69
C GLN A 214 8.84 8.64 37.54
N GLU A 215 7.97 8.82 38.52
CA GLU A 215 7.57 7.74 39.43
C GLU A 215 6.63 6.72 38.77
N ASP A 216 5.56 7.19 38.15
CA ASP A 216 4.57 6.36 37.43
C ASP A 216 4.20 7.01 36.09
N TYR A 217 3.63 6.22 35.18
CA TYR A 217 3.11 6.71 33.92
C TYR A 217 2.15 7.89 34.12
N PHE A 218 2.32 8.93 33.30
CA PHE A 218 1.52 10.17 33.31
C PHE A 218 1.62 11.03 34.58
N LYS A 219 2.52 10.72 35.51
CA LYS A 219 2.85 11.62 36.62
C LYS A 219 3.84 12.72 36.19
N GLU A 220 4.08 13.66 37.08
CA GLU A 220 5.04 14.75 36.89
C GLU A 220 6.44 14.20 36.56
N ILE A 221 7.15 14.91 35.67
CA ILE A 221 8.53 14.58 35.29
C ILE A 221 9.44 15.55 36.03
N PHE A 222 10.36 15.02 36.82
CA PHE A 222 11.38 15.80 37.50
C PHE A 222 12.64 15.84 36.64
N ILE A 223 13.24 17.02 36.53
CA ILE A 223 14.45 17.24 35.74
C ILE A 223 15.53 17.72 36.70
N SER A 224 16.67 17.03 36.68
CA SER A 224 17.88 17.42 37.41
C SER A 224 19.04 17.63 36.45
N LYS A 225 19.91 18.58 36.77
CA LYS A 225 21.18 18.73 36.04
C LYS A 225 22.12 17.60 36.45
N MET A 226 22.81 17.04 35.47
CA MET A 226 23.82 16.00 35.69
C MET A 226 25.18 16.61 36.05
#